data_AF-A0A7X8LHK5-F1
#
_entry.id   AF-A0A7X8LHK5-F1
#
_cell.length_a   1.000
_cell.length_b   1.000
_cell.length_c   1.000
_cell.angle_alpha   90.00
_cell.angle_beta   90.00
_cell.angle_gamma   90.00
#
_symmetry.space_group_name_H-M   'P 1'
#
loop_
_entity.id
_entity.type
_entity.pdbx_description
1 polymer ?
#
loop_
_entity_poly.entity_id
_entity_poly.type
_entity_poly.pdbx_seq_one_letter_code
_entity_poly.pdbx_strand_id
1 'polypeptide(L)' 'MATLDSLECLLAQALDCLDQSAKLVREIEELETKPNLMLLGLAINSAWELREKVHKLRPDLKPSFVSEYEENK' A
#
# COMPACT_ATOMS: atom_id res chain seq x y z
N MET A 1 -5.71 6.39 21.44
CA MET A 1 -6.60 7.08 20.48
C MET A 1 -6.03 6.86 19.09
N ALA A 2 -6.86 6.64 18.07
CA ALA A 2 -6.40 6.55 16.69
C ALA A 2 -5.99 7.96 16.19
N THR A 3 -4.86 8.05 15.49
CA THR A 3 -4.35 9.27 14.86
C THR A 3 -4.20 9.09 13.35
N LEU A 4 -4.15 10.19 12.59
CA LEU A 4 -3.86 10.14 11.15
C LEU A 4 -2.49 9.51 10.88
N ASP A 5 -1.50 9.76 11.73
CA ASP A 5 -0.16 9.16 11.67
C ASP A 5 -0.23 7.62 11.82
N SER A 6 -1.02 7.13 12.79
CA SER A 6 -1.21 5.69 12.98
C SER A 6 -1.99 5.04 11.83
N LEU A 7 -2.98 5.74 11.27
CA LEU A 7 -3.73 5.27 10.11
C LEU A 7 -2.83 5.19 8.87
N GLU A 8 -2.01 6.22 8.63
CA GLU A 8 -1.09 6.24 7.49
C GLU A 8 -0.05 5.11 7.57
N CYS A 9 0.51 4.89 8.76
CA CYS A 9 1.42 3.77 8.99
C CYS A 9 0.76 2.42 8.67
N LEU A 10 -0.47 2.20 9.14
CA LEU A 10 -1.23 0.98 8.87
C LEU A 10 -1.55 0.82 7.38
N LEU A 11 -1.87 1.90 6.66
CA LEU A 11 -2.13 1.85 5.22
C LEU A 11 -0.88 1.56 4.42
N ALA A 12 0.27 2.11 4.80
CA ALA A 12 1.56 1.77 4.20
C ALA A 12 1.88 0.28 4.39
N GLN A 13 1.77 -0.23 5.62
CA GLN A 13 1.99 -1.66 5.92
C GLN A 13 1.01 -2.57 5.17
N ALA A 14 -0.26 -2.17 5.05
CA ALA A 14 -1.25 -2.93 4.30
C ALA A 14 -0.88 -3.01 2.81
N LEU A 15 -0.38 -1.93 2.22
CA LEU A 15 0.08 -1.92 0.82
C LEU A 15 1.27 -2.86 0.61
N ASP A 16 2.25 -2.86 1.51
CA ASP A 16 3.39 -3.78 1.44
C ASP A 16 2.94 -5.24 1.53
N CYS A 17 2.03 -5.55 2.45
CA CYS A 17 1.44 -6.88 2.59
C CYS A 17 0.65 -7.30 1.34
N LEU A 18 -0.09 -6.39 0.71
CA LEU A 18 -0.84 -6.66 -0.51
C LEU A 18 0.08 -6.90 -1.71
N ASP A 19 1.18 -6.14 -1.84
CA ASP A 19 2.19 -6.36 -2.88
C ASP A 19 2.88 -7.72 -2.71
N GLN A 20 3.27 -8.07 -1.48
CA GLN A 20 3.82 -9.40 -1.18
C GLN A 20 2.81 -10.51 -1.48
N SER A 21 1.55 -10.32 -1.12
CA SER A 21 0.47 -11.26 -1.43
C SER A 21 0.31 -11.45 -2.95
N ALA A 22 0.43 -10.38 -3.73
CA ALA A 22 0.34 -10.44 -5.18
C ALA A 22 1.51 -11.22 -5.81
N LYS A 23 2.71 -11.17 -5.21
CA LYS A 23 3.85 -12.00 -5.60
C LYS A 23 3.58 -13.47 -5.31
N LEU A 24 3.13 -13.79 -4.09
CA LEU A 24 2.80 -15.16 -3.68
C LEU A 24 1.68 -15.78 -4.54
N VAL A 25 0.63 -15.01 -4.87
CA VAL A 25 -0.47 -15.49 -5.74
C VAL A 25 0.03 -15.91 -7.14
N ARG A 26 1.15 -15.35 -7.62
CA ARG A 26 1.75 -15.76 -8.91
C ARG A 26 2.55 -17.05 -8.80
N GLU A 27 2.94 -17.46 -7.59
CA GLU A 27 3.78 -18.63 -7.33
C GLU A 27 2.94 -19.87 -6.94
N ILE A 28 1.68 -19.68 -6.56
CA ILE A 28 0.77 -20.76 -6.16
C ILE A 28 -0.05 -21.23 -7.38
N GLU A 29 0.26 -22.40 -7.91
CA GLU A 29 -0.37 -22.96 -9.12
C GLU A 29 -1.87 -23.24 -8.94
N GLU A 30 -2.31 -23.54 -7.72
CA GLU A 30 -3.70 -23.87 -7.38
C GLU A 30 -4.62 -22.63 -7.37
N LEU A 31 -4.05 -21.42 -7.36
CA LEU A 31 -4.82 -20.18 -7.38
C LEU A 31 -5.00 -19.70 -8.81
N GLU A 32 -6.24 -19.46 -9.22
CA GLU A 32 -6.52 -18.74 -10.47
C GLU A 32 -5.90 -17.34 -10.39
N THR A 33 -4.78 -17.15 -11.09
CA THR A 33 -3.92 -15.97 -10.93
C THR A 33 -4.66 -14.68 -11.26
N LYS A 34 -5.38 -14.64 -12.39
CA LYS A 34 -6.01 -13.42 -12.92
C LYS A 34 -7.08 -12.83 -11.98
N PRO A 35 -8.12 -13.56 -11.53
CA PRO A 35 -9.15 -13.00 -10.65
C PRO A 35 -8.57 -12.58 -9.29
N ASN A 36 -7.64 -13.36 -8.74
CA ASN A 36 -7.03 -13.05 -7.44
C ASN A 36 -6.12 -11.81 -7.50
N LEU A 37 -5.32 -11.66 -8.57
CA LEU A 37 -4.55 -10.43 -8.79
C LEU A 37 -5.46 -9.22 -8.99
N MET A 38 -6.62 -9.39 -9.62
CA MET A 38 -7.60 -8.30 -9.76
C MET A 38 -8.15 -7.85 -8.39
N LEU A 39 -8.50 -8.79 -7.51
CA LEU A 39 -8.93 -8.49 -6.14
C LEU A 39 -7.86 -7.74 -5.35
N LEU A 40 -6.60 -8.20 -5.44
CA LEU A 40 -5.48 -7.52 -4.78
C LEU A 40 -5.23 -6.12 -5.36
N GLY A 41 -5.33 -5.96 -6.68
CA GLY A 41 -5.21 -4.65 -7.34
C GLY A 41 -6.29 -3.66 -6.88
N LEU A 42 -7.54 -4.13 -6.72
CA LEU A 42 -8.63 -3.30 -6.18
C LEU A 42 -8.36 -2.88 -4.73
N ALA A 43 -7.84 -3.79 -3.89
CA ALA A 43 -7.49 -3.47 -2.52
C ALA A 43 -6.34 -2.46 -2.44
N ILE A 44 -5.30 -2.63 -3.25
CA ILE A 44 -4.18 -1.70 -3.36
C ILE A 44 -4.67 -0.30 -3.77
N ASN A 45 -5.48 -0.21 -4.83
CA ASN A 45 -6.03 1.07 -5.28
C ASN A 45 -6.87 1.75 -4.18
N SER A 46 -7.72 0.97 -3.50
CA SER A 46 -8.57 1.50 -2.41
C SER A 46 -7.74 2.02 -1.23
N ALA A 47 -6.65 1.34 -0.88
CA ALA A 47 -5.73 1.79 0.16
C ALA A 47 -5.04 3.11 -0.25
N TRP A 48 -4.57 3.22 -1.49
CA TRP A 48 -3.99 4.46 -2.01
C TRP A 48 -4.97 5.63 -2.01
N GLU A 49 -6.22 5.42 -2.44
CA GLU A 49 -7.26 6.45 -2.39
C GLU A 49 -7.50 6.97 -0.96
N LEU A 50 -7.40 6.08 0.03
CA LEU A 50 -7.53 6.48 1.44
C LEU A 50 -6.29 7.25 1.92
N ARG A 51 -5.08 6.80 1.57
CA ARG A 51 -3.83 7.55 1.86
C ARG A 51 -3.86 8.95 1.26
N GLU A 52 -4.33 9.10 0.03
CA GLU A 52 -4.48 10.42 -0.59
C GLU A 52 -5.42 11.34 0.21
N LYS A 53 -6.51 10.81 0.76
CA LYS A 53 -7.42 11.57 1.63
C LYS A 53 -6.71 11.95 2.94
N VAL A 54 -5.92 11.06 3.52
CA VAL A 54 -5.09 11.35 4.71
C VAL A 54 -4.07 12.45 4.40
N HIS A 55 -3.33 12.36 3.30
CA HIS A 55 -2.33 13.36 2.89
C HIS A 55 -2.95 14.71 2.53
N LYS A 56 -4.19 14.75 2.03
CA LYS A 56 -4.93 16.02 1.86
C LYS A 56 -5.19 16.72 3.19
N LEU A 57 -5.39 15.96 4.27
CA LEU A 57 -5.60 16.49 5.63
C LEU A 57 -4.28 16.80 6.34
N ARG A 58 -3.26 15.99 6.12
CA ARG A 58 -1.90 16.09 6.70
C ARG A 58 -0.84 15.91 5.61
N PRO A 59 -0.54 16.96 4.84
CA PRO A 59 0.43 16.88 3.72
C PRO A 59 1.84 16.51 4.16
N ASP A 60 2.18 16.78 5.43
CA ASP A 60 3.43 16.43 6.08
C ASP A 60 3.66 14.91 6.21
N LEU A 61 2.60 14.10 6.11
CA LEU A 61 2.70 12.64 6.14
C LEU A 61 3.04 12.01 4.79
N LYS A 62 3.02 12.79 3.70
CA LYS A 62 3.34 12.27 2.38
C LYS A 62 4.85 11.97 2.33
N PRO A 63 5.27 10.75 1.94
CA PRO A 63 6.69 10.48 1.72
C PRO A 63 7.26 11.49 0.73
N SER A 64 8.27 12.25 1.16
CA SER A 64 9.05 13.07 0.25
C SER A 64 9.79 12.11 -0.67
N PHE A 65 9.42 12.08 -1.95
CA PHE A 65 10.13 11.33 -3.00
C PHE A 65 11.65 11.59 -3.03
N VAL A 66 12.09 12.70 -2.43
CA VAL A 66 13.51 13.07 -2.27
C VAL A 66 14.22 12.26 -1.18
N SER A 67 13.51 11.78 -0.15
CA SER A 67 14.09 11.11 1.02
C SER A 67 14.36 9.61 0.80
N GLU A 68 13.49 8.90 0.08
CA GLU A 68 13.66 7.46 -0.17
C GLU A 68 14.78 7.13 -1.18
N TYR A 69 15.21 8.11 -2.00
CA TYR A 69 16.32 7.95 -2.95
C TYR A 69 17.70 8.08 -2.27
N GLU A 70 17.79 8.80 -1.16
CA GLU A 70 19.05 8.97 -0.42
C GLU A 70 19.30 7.83 0.59
N GLU A 71 18.25 7.18 1.12
CA GLU A 71 18.40 6.03 2.03
C GLU A 71 18.72 4.70 1.33
N ASN A 72 18.53 4.61 0.01
CA ASN A 72 18.84 3.42 -0.79
C ASN A 72 20.12 3.56 -1.64
N LYS A 73 21.02 4.48 -1.28
CA LYS A 73 22.30 4.71 -1.97
C LYS A 73 23.52 4.31 -1.15
#